data_AF-G0NL67-F1
#
_entry.id   AF-G0NL67-F1
#
_cell.length_a   1.000
_cell.length_b   1.000
_cell.length_c   1.000
_cell.angle_alpha   90.00
_cell.angle_beta   90.00
_cell.angle_gamma   90.00
#
_symmetry.space_group_name_H-M   'P 1'
#
loop_
_entity.id
_entity.type
_entity.pdbx_description
1 polymer ?
#
loop_
_entity_poly.entity_id
_entity_poly.type
_entity_poly.pdbx_seq_one_letter_code
_entity_poly.pdbx_strand_id
1 'polypeptide(L)'
;MDDSPKTPRQKMWEQLKKSPNVLKDYYYVFRNRWIGRNRNMLMELTGLTERQIKDTLQAFRSKDSFELSTPQHTPEQKRILTEAFEDFCYLNSERITELAKKTGLLPQQVATWFSRERRTRDGTIGQKRKKPDASCDEEDVSEDTKPKKLYFSIENILSDDFPQKKE
;
A
#
# COMPACT_ATOMS: atom_id res chain seq x y z
N MET A 1 21.03 -39.50 -23.31
CA MET A 1 21.52 -38.32 -22.55
C MET A 1 20.51 -37.22 -22.82
N ASP A 2 19.53 -37.07 -21.93
CA ASP A 2 18.36 -36.21 -22.11
C ASP A 2 18.72 -34.77 -21.72
N ASP A 3 19.34 -34.03 -22.63
CA ASP A 3 19.62 -32.59 -22.43
C ASP A 3 18.41 -31.77 -22.92
N SER A 4 17.29 -31.95 -22.22
CA SER A 4 16.11 -31.13 -22.44
C SER A 4 16.40 -29.73 -21.88
N PRO A 5 16.21 -28.65 -22.65
CA PRO A 5 16.57 -27.30 -22.22
C PRO A 5 15.80 -26.93 -20.95
N LYS A 6 16.53 -26.72 -19.85
CA LYS A 6 15.95 -26.35 -18.55
C LYS A 6 15.00 -25.18 -18.73
N THR A 7 13.75 -25.39 -18.32
CA THR A 7 12.73 -24.34 -18.35
C THR A 7 13.18 -23.14 -17.52
N PRO A 8 12.73 -21.91 -17.83
CA PRO A 8 13.04 -20.72 -17.03
C PRO A 8 12.75 -20.91 -15.54
N ARG A 9 11.69 -21.68 -15.22
CA ARG A 9 11.34 -22.09 -13.84
C ARG A 9 12.44 -22.93 -13.20
N GLN A 10 12.99 -23.91 -13.89
CA GLN A 10 14.05 -24.79 -13.35
C GLN A 10 15.36 -24.04 -13.13
N LYS A 11 15.80 -23.20 -14.08
CA LYS A 11 16.99 -22.35 -13.93
C LYS A 11 16.88 -21.45 -12.70
N MET A 12 15.68 -20.91 -12.47
CA MET A 12 15.38 -20.08 -11.31
C MET A 12 15.47 -20.84 -9.98
N TRP A 13 15.04 -22.11 -9.93
CA TRP A 13 15.19 -22.94 -8.73
C TRP A 13 16.64 -23.28 -8.42
N GLU A 14 17.48 -23.45 -9.42
CA GLU A 14 18.93 -23.61 -9.22
C GLU A 14 19.57 -22.35 -8.65
N GLN A 15 19.05 -21.16 -8.99
CA GLN A 15 19.49 -19.91 -8.38
C GLN A 15 19.07 -19.83 -6.90
N LEU A 16 17.84 -20.24 -6.58
CA LEU A 16 17.35 -20.25 -5.19
C LEU A 16 18.13 -21.25 -4.31
N LYS A 17 18.57 -22.39 -4.86
CA LYS A 17 19.43 -23.36 -4.16
C LYS A 17 20.79 -22.80 -3.72
N LYS A 18 21.29 -21.78 -4.42
CA LYS A 18 22.58 -21.14 -4.12
C LYS A 18 22.43 -19.93 -3.20
N SER A 19 21.20 -19.48 -2.96
CA SER A 19 20.94 -18.29 -2.16
C SER A 19 20.89 -18.61 -0.66
N PRO A 20 21.56 -17.82 0.19
CA PRO A 20 21.45 -17.96 1.64
C PRO A 20 20.05 -17.55 2.16
N ASN A 21 19.28 -16.76 1.40
CA ASN A 21 17.97 -16.25 1.81
C ASN A 21 16.88 -16.67 0.82
N VAL A 22 16.69 -17.99 0.70
CA VAL A 22 15.76 -18.63 -0.24
C VAL A 22 14.37 -17.98 -0.25
N LEU A 23 13.79 -17.70 0.91
CA LEU A 23 12.45 -17.11 1.01
C LEU A 23 12.38 -15.65 0.57
N LYS A 24 13.44 -14.87 0.81
CA LYS A 24 13.53 -13.46 0.42
C LYS A 24 13.68 -13.35 -1.10
N ASP A 25 14.57 -14.16 -1.68
CA ASP A 25 14.78 -14.17 -3.14
C ASP A 25 13.56 -14.75 -3.86
N TYR A 26 12.93 -15.79 -3.30
CA TYR A 26 11.65 -16.30 -3.80
C TYR A 26 10.58 -15.21 -3.80
N TYR A 27 10.49 -14.42 -2.72
CA TYR A 27 9.53 -13.33 -2.59
C TYR A 27 9.70 -12.24 -3.67
N TYR A 28 10.92 -11.74 -3.87
CA TYR A 28 11.18 -10.69 -4.86
C TYR A 28 11.11 -11.18 -6.31
N VAL A 29 11.47 -12.44 -6.59
CA VAL A 29 11.50 -12.96 -7.96
C VAL A 29 10.15 -13.54 -8.40
N PHE A 30 9.47 -14.35 -7.58
CA PHE A 30 8.17 -14.93 -7.96
C PHE A 30 6.98 -14.01 -7.75
N ARG A 31 7.19 -12.82 -7.16
CA ARG A 31 6.12 -11.85 -6.83
C ARG A 31 4.90 -12.54 -6.23
N ASN A 32 5.18 -13.49 -5.33
CA ASN A 32 4.17 -14.18 -4.55
C ASN A 32 3.08 -14.92 -5.38
N ARG A 33 3.42 -15.41 -6.58
CA ARG A 33 2.50 -16.24 -7.38
C ARG A 33 2.49 -17.68 -6.85
N TRP A 34 1.44 -18.01 -6.07
CA TRP A 34 1.01 -19.35 -5.64
C TRP A 34 2.06 -20.21 -4.90
N ILE A 35 2.16 -20.02 -3.57
CA ILE A 35 2.89 -20.94 -2.66
C ILE A 35 2.40 -22.39 -2.85
N GLY A 36 1.11 -22.60 -3.10
CA GLY A 36 0.54 -23.95 -3.23
C GLY A 36 1.26 -24.83 -4.26
N ARG A 37 1.73 -24.25 -5.37
CA ARG A 37 2.42 -25.01 -6.44
C ARG A 37 3.89 -25.32 -6.12
N ASN A 38 4.51 -24.53 -5.22
CA ASN A 38 5.94 -24.60 -4.92
C ASN A 38 6.22 -24.96 -3.45
N ARG A 39 5.18 -25.26 -2.66
CA ARG A 39 5.23 -25.52 -1.22
C ARG A 39 6.28 -26.58 -0.87
N ASN A 40 6.20 -27.74 -1.51
CA ASN A 40 7.07 -28.87 -1.20
C ASN A 40 8.55 -28.53 -1.43
N MET A 41 8.83 -27.81 -2.51
CA MET A 41 10.18 -27.41 -2.86
C MET A 41 10.74 -26.36 -1.91
N LEU A 42 9.90 -25.45 -1.39
CA LEU A 42 10.32 -24.49 -0.38
C LEU A 42 10.58 -25.17 0.97
N MET A 43 9.78 -26.17 1.35
CA MET A 43 10.03 -26.97 2.57
C MET A 43 11.34 -27.73 2.48
N GLU A 44 11.64 -28.35 1.34
CA GLU A 44 12.89 -29.08 1.09
C GLU A 44 14.12 -28.16 1.18
N LEU A 45 14.06 -26.97 0.57
CA LEU A 45 15.21 -26.05 0.54
C LEU A 45 15.47 -25.35 1.87
N THR A 46 14.44 -25.10 2.67
CA THR A 46 14.56 -24.31 3.90
C THR A 46 14.54 -25.16 5.16
N GLY A 47 14.10 -26.42 5.07
CA GLY A 47 13.81 -27.27 6.22
C GLY A 47 12.63 -26.76 7.08
N LEU A 48 11.91 -25.73 6.63
CA LEU A 48 10.81 -25.13 7.36
C LEU A 48 9.49 -25.79 7.00
N THR A 49 8.55 -25.77 7.95
CA THR A 49 7.18 -26.20 7.70
C THR A 49 6.46 -25.21 6.78
N GLU A 50 5.42 -25.67 6.09
CA GLU A 50 4.59 -24.76 5.27
C GLU A 50 4.08 -23.57 6.07
N ARG A 51 3.68 -23.79 7.33
CA ARG A 51 3.15 -22.72 8.17
C ARG A 51 4.22 -21.65 8.42
N GLN A 52 5.43 -22.04 8.78
CA GLN A 52 6.55 -21.10 8.94
C GLN A 52 6.88 -20.36 7.64
N ILE A 53 6.84 -21.05 6.49
CA ILE A 53 7.04 -20.43 5.17
C ILE A 53 5.93 -19.41 4.88
N LYS A 54 4.68 -19.73 5.16
CA LYS A 54 3.55 -18.81 5.00
C LYS A 54 3.68 -17.61 5.93
N ASP A 55 4.02 -17.83 7.19
CA ASP A 55 4.13 -16.78 8.21
C ASP A 55 5.29 -15.83 7.91
N THR A 56 6.45 -16.34 7.49
CA THR A 56 7.61 -15.54 7.09
C THR A 56 7.33 -14.74 5.81
N LEU A 57 6.71 -15.35 4.80
CA LEU A 57 6.29 -14.64 3.59
C LEU A 57 5.20 -13.61 3.90
N GLN A 58 4.29 -13.89 4.84
CA GLN A 58 3.30 -12.94 5.32
C GLN A 58 3.96 -11.80 6.08
N ALA A 59 4.99 -12.05 6.87
CA ALA A 59 5.77 -11.02 7.55
C ALA A 59 6.49 -10.11 6.56
N PHE A 60 7.08 -10.65 5.48
CA PHE A 60 7.63 -9.84 4.38
C PHE A 60 6.56 -8.96 3.73
N ARG A 61 5.35 -9.49 3.50
CA ARG A 61 4.24 -8.67 2.97
C ARG A 61 3.80 -7.60 3.95
N SER A 62 3.72 -7.89 5.24
CA SER A 62 3.33 -6.88 6.23
C SER A 62 4.39 -5.80 6.36
N LYS A 63 5.67 -6.18 6.30
CA LYS A 63 6.81 -5.26 6.32
C LYS A 63 6.86 -4.39 5.07
N ASP A 64 6.78 -5.00 3.89
CA ASP A 64 6.69 -4.27 2.64
C ASP A 64 5.42 -3.42 2.63
N SER A 65 4.25 -3.96 3.01
CA SER A 65 3.01 -3.17 3.10
C SER A 65 3.14 -1.99 4.05
N PHE A 66 3.91 -2.08 5.13
CA PHE A 66 4.19 -0.96 6.02
C PHE A 66 5.13 0.06 5.35
N GLU A 67 6.16 -0.38 4.66
CA GLU A 67 7.04 0.46 3.82
C GLU A 67 6.30 1.07 2.61
N LEU A 68 5.26 0.40 2.10
CA LEU A 68 4.38 0.85 1.02
C LEU A 68 3.25 1.76 1.54
N SER A 69 2.81 1.57 2.79
CA SER A 69 1.66 2.27 3.41
C SER A 69 2.06 3.51 4.18
N THR A 70 3.34 3.68 4.55
CA THR A 70 3.82 4.93 5.11
C THR A 70 4.27 5.86 3.97
N PRO A 71 3.54 6.95 3.69
CA PRO A 71 3.93 7.91 2.65
C PRO A 71 5.03 8.83 3.19
N GLN A 72 6.13 8.27 3.69
CA GLN A 72 7.35 9.03 3.94
C GLN A 72 8.33 8.75 2.82
N HIS A 73 7.97 9.15 1.60
CA HIS A 73 8.99 9.37 0.58
C HIS A 73 9.93 10.46 1.11
N THR A 74 11.22 10.18 1.09
CA THR A 74 12.24 11.17 1.43
C THR A 74 12.06 12.41 0.55
N PRO A 75 12.49 13.60 1.00
CA PRO A 75 12.38 14.82 0.20
C PRO A 75 13.00 14.67 -1.19
N GLU A 76 14.12 13.94 -1.28
CA GLU A 76 14.80 13.67 -2.55
C GLU A 76 14.00 12.73 -3.46
N GLN A 77 13.42 11.66 -2.93
CA GLN A 77 12.53 10.78 -3.70
C GLN A 77 11.29 11.53 -4.21
N LYS A 78 10.71 12.42 -3.39
CA LYS A 78 9.60 13.27 -3.82
C LYS A 78 10.02 14.20 -4.95
N ARG A 79 11.19 14.83 -4.85
CA ARG A 79 11.72 15.72 -5.88
C ARG A 79 11.81 15.02 -7.24
N ILE A 80 12.43 13.84 -7.28
CA ILE A 80 12.58 13.04 -8.51
C ILE A 80 11.21 12.61 -9.07
N LEU A 81 10.28 12.21 -8.20
CA LEU A 81 8.94 11.79 -8.63
C LEU A 81 8.10 12.96 -9.16
N THR A 82 8.19 14.13 -8.53
CA THR A 82 7.50 15.36 -8.95
C THR A 82 8.03 15.87 -10.29
N GLU A 83 9.34 15.93 -10.47
CA GLU A 83 9.98 16.31 -11.74
C GLU A 83 9.52 15.37 -12.86
N ALA A 84 9.57 14.06 -12.64
CA ALA A 84 9.11 13.08 -13.62
C ALA A 84 7.59 13.16 -13.90
N PHE A 85 6.79 13.64 -12.94
CA PHE A 85 5.35 13.82 -13.11
C PHE A 85 5.01 15.06 -13.93
N GLU A 86 5.79 16.13 -13.78
CA GLU A 86 5.69 17.34 -14.60
C GLU A 86 5.98 17.03 -16.07
N ASP A 87 6.96 16.17 -16.34
CA ASP A 87 7.24 15.68 -17.68
C ASP A 87 6.16 14.73 -18.21
N PHE A 88 5.73 13.75 -17.39
CA PHE A 88 4.80 12.70 -17.82
C PHE A 88 3.82 12.27 -16.70
N CYS A 89 2.58 12.74 -16.76
CA CYS A 89 1.55 12.40 -15.77
C CYS A 89 1.02 10.94 -15.85
N TYR A 90 1.32 10.21 -16.94
CA TYR A 90 1.01 8.79 -17.13
C TYR A 90 2.27 8.00 -17.48
N LEU A 91 2.64 7.04 -16.62
CA LEU A 91 3.82 6.21 -16.83
C LEU A 91 3.48 4.86 -17.45
N ASN A 92 4.29 4.45 -18.44
CA ASN A 92 4.33 3.09 -18.94
C ASN A 92 5.16 2.18 -18.01
N SER A 93 4.98 0.85 -18.12
CA SER A 93 5.67 -0.14 -17.27
C SER A 93 7.19 -0.03 -17.26
N GLU A 94 7.78 0.37 -18.39
CA GLU A 94 9.21 0.60 -18.54
C GLU A 94 9.68 1.80 -17.70
N ARG A 95 9.00 2.94 -17.85
CA ARG A 95 9.30 4.17 -17.08
C ARG A 95 9.09 4.00 -15.57
N ILE A 96 8.07 3.24 -15.17
CA ILE A 96 7.86 2.88 -13.76
C ILE A 96 9.09 2.13 -13.23
N THR A 97 9.64 1.21 -14.03
CA THR A 97 10.81 0.42 -13.65
C THR A 97 12.07 1.28 -13.58
N GLU A 98 12.23 2.25 -14.49
CA GLU A 98 13.34 3.22 -14.44
C GLU A 98 13.27 4.11 -13.19
N LEU A 99 12.10 4.68 -12.90
CA LEU A 99 11.90 5.53 -11.72
C LEU A 99 12.08 4.75 -10.43
N ALA A 100 11.63 3.49 -10.38
CA ALA A 100 11.86 2.59 -9.27
C ALA A 100 13.37 2.39 -9.00
N LYS A 101 14.16 2.16 -10.05
CA LYS A 101 15.63 2.05 -9.93
C LYS A 101 16.27 3.35 -9.45
N LYS A 102 15.85 4.50 -9.98
CA LYS A 102 16.39 5.82 -9.61
C LYS A 102 16.08 6.21 -8.17
N THR A 103 14.86 5.95 -7.72
CA THR A 103 14.38 6.34 -6.39
C THR A 103 14.62 5.29 -5.31
N GLY A 104 15.05 4.08 -5.71
CA GLY A 104 15.14 2.92 -4.82
C GLY A 104 13.77 2.41 -4.35
N LEU A 105 12.68 2.92 -4.91
CA LEU A 105 11.32 2.54 -4.56
C LEU A 105 10.88 1.32 -5.37
N LEU A 106 9.90 0.58 -4.85
CA LEU A 106 9.26 -0.47 -5.61
C LEU A 106 8.44 0.13 -6.77
N PRO A 107 8.37 -0.54 -7.93
CA PRO A 107 7.53 -0.12 -9.06
C PRO A 107 6.06 0.18 -8.67
N GLN A 108 5.53 -0.56 -7.70
CA GLN A 108 4.18 -0.37 -7.20
C GLN A 108 4.03 0.93 -6.39
N GLN A 109 5.07 1.36 -5.65
CA GLN A 109 5.08 2.64 -4.93
C GLN A 109 5.04 3.79 -5.93
N VAL A 110 5.87 3.72 -6.98
CA VAL A 110 5.88 4.72 -8.06
C VAL A 110 4.49 4.80 -8.71
N ALA A 111 3.91 3.67 -9.13
CA ALA A 111 2.58 3.66 -9.74
C ALA A 111 1.48 4.20 -8.81
N THR A 112 1.54 3.84 -7.52
CA THR A 112 0.59 4.32 -6.50
C THR A 112 0.76 5.81 -6.24
N TRP A 113 1.99 6.30 -6.21
CA TRP A 113 2.31 7.72 -6.03
C TRP A 113 1.78 8.54 -7.20
N PHE A 114 2.03 8.14 -8.45
CA PHE A 114 1.50 8.81 -9.63
C PHE A 114 -0.04 8.84 -9.64
N SER A 115 -0.67 7.74 -9.21
CA SER A 115 -2.13 7.69 -9.08
C SER A 115 -2.67 8.63 -7.98
N ARG A 116 -1.96 8.75 -6.86
CA ARG A 116 -2.31 9.68 -5.77
C ARG A 116 -2.05 11.13 -6.17
N GLU A 117 -0.95 11.40 -6.86
CA GLU A 117 -0.57 12.74 -7.32
C GLU A 117 -1.59 13.28 -8.32
N ARG A 118 -2.01 12.47 -9.31
CA ARG A 118 -3.13 12.81 -10.21
C ARG A 118 -4.38 13.18 -9.42
N ARG A 119 -4.82 12.29 -8.53
CA ARG A 119 -6.04 12.53 -7.72
C ARG A 119 -5.94 13.76 -6.82
N THR A 120 -4.74 14.08 -6.33
CA THR A 120 -4.48 15.28 -5.53
C THR A 120 -4.60 16.54 -6.38
N ARG A 121 -4.01 16.54 -7.58
CA ARG A 121 -4.08 17.68 -8.53
C ARG A 121 -5.47 17.84 -9.15
N ASP A 122 -6.18 16.74 -9.40
CA ASP A 122 -7.57 16.72 -9.88
C ASP A 122 -8.58 17.11 -8.78
N GLY A 123 -8.13 17.42 -7.56
CA GLY A 123 -8.97 17.85 -6.44
C GLY A 123 -9.86 16.75 -5.83
N THR A 124 -9.78 15.51 -6.32
CA THR A 124 -10.61 14.38 -5.86
C THR A 124 -10.18 13.83 -4.50
N ILE A 125 -8.91 13.97 -4.13
CA ILE A 125 -8.45 13.77 -2.76
C ILE A 125 -8.54 15.12 -2.06
N GLY A 126 -9.69 15.37 -1.43
CA GLY A 126 -9.84 16.47 -0.50
C GLY A 126 -8.68 16.43 0.48
N GLN A 127 -7.84 17.46 0.45
CA GLN A 127 -6.76 17.66 1.41
C GLN A 127 -7.36 17.36 2.79
N LYS A 128 -6.82 16.40 3.52
CA LYS A 128 -7.10 16.32 4.96
C LYS A 128 -6.67 17.67 5.50
N ARG A 129 -7.65 18.57 5.72
CA ARG A 129 -7.43 19.91 6.23
C ARG A 129 -6.58 19.71 7.47
N LYS A 130 -5.33 20.20 7.45
CA LYS A 130 -4.64 20.47 8.70
C LYS A 130 -5.62 21.33 9.49
N LYS A 131 -6.05 20.86 10.67
CA LYS A 131 -6.78 21.75 11.57
C LYS A 131 -5.83 22.94 11.81
N PRO A 132 -6.22 24.18 11.48
CA PRO A 132 -5.45 25.32 11.95
C PRO A 132 -5.41 25.22 13.48
N ASP A 133 -4.20 25.35 14.00
CA ASP A 133 -3.90 25.50 15.40
C ASP A 133 -4.74 26.63 15.99
N ALA A 134 -5.25 26.37 17.19
CA ALA A 134 -6.06 27.31 17.93
C ALA A 134 -5.27 28.57 18.24
N SER A 135 -5.71 29.72 17.74
CA SER A 135 -5.54 31.03 18.39
C SER A 135 -6.34 32.13 17.68
N CYS A 136 -6.79 33.10 18.50
CA CYS A 136 -7.34 34.44 18.20
C CYS A 136 -8.88 34.56 18.13
N ASP A 137 -9.44 34.77 19.32
CA ASP A 137 -10.35 35.84 19.74
C ASP A 137 -11.40 36.47 18.79
N GLU A 138 -12.61 36.51 19.36
CA GLU A 138 -13.58 37.63 19.40
C GLU A 138 -14.62 37.85 18.26
N GLU A 139 -15.87 37.89 18.74
CA GLU A 139 -17.04 38.69 18.35
C GLU A 139 -18.00 38.17 17.24
N ASP A 140 -19.16 37.75 17.75
CA ASP A 140 -20.53 38.15 17.37
C ASP A 140 -20.96 38.14 15.89
N VAL A 141 -22.00 37.34 15.59
CA VAL A 141 -23.25 37.76 14.93
C VAL A 141 -24.17 36.55 14.75
N SER A 142 -25.43 36.80 15.08
CA SER A 142 -26.61 35.97 15.22
C SER A 142 -27.08 35.17 13.97
N GLU A 143 -27.47 33.92 14.28
CA GLU A 143 -28.80 33.32 13.98
C GLU A 143 -29.20 32.99 12.52
N ASP A 144 -29.00 31.73 12.12
CA ASP A 144 -30.05 30.81 11.62
C ASP A 144 -29.42 29.50 11.12
N THR A 145 -29.07 28.59 12.04
CA THR A 145 -28.77 27.20 11.64
C THR A 145 -29.49 26.22 12.55
N LYS A 146 -30.50 25.58 11.97
CA LYS A 146 -31.24 24.42 12.48
C LYS A 146 -30.31 23.44 13.23
N PRO A 147 -30.63 23.02 14.47
CA PRO A 147 -29.75 22.15 15.24
C PRO A 147 -29.64 20.76 14.60
N LYS A 148 -28.40 20.29 14.41
CA LYS A 148 -28.09 18.93 13.97
C LYS A 148 -28.44 17.97 15.11
N LYS A 149 -29.60 17.29 15.04
CA LYS A 149 -29.99 16.25 16.00
C LYS A 149 -28.94 15.12 15.98
N LEU A 150 -28.12 15.03 17.02
CA LEU A 150 -27.20 13.91 17.26
C LEU A 150 -28.04 12.69 17.67
N TYR A 151 -28.31 11.79 16.73
CA TYR A 151 -29.22 10.64 16.89
C TYR A 151 -28.81 9.63 17.98
N PHE A 152 -27.60 9.77 18.52
CA PHE A 152 -27.02 8.89 19.54
C PHE A 152 -26.51 9.66 20.77
N SER A 153 -27.17 10.78 21.14
CA SER A 153 -27.03 11.34 22.49
C SER A 153 -28.13 10.78 23.38
N ILE A 154 -27.80 10.45 24.64
CA ILE A 154 -28.74 9.88 25.62
C ILE A 154 -29.95 10.80 25.80
N GLU A 155 -29.74 12.12 25.78
CA GLU A 155 -30.79 13.12 25.89
C GLU A 155 -31.77 13.12 24.70
N ASN A 156 -31.30 12.75 23.48
CA ASN A 156 -32.16 12.63 22.31
C ASN A 156 -32.98 11.33 22.29
N ILE A 157 -32.47 10.25 22.87
CA ILE A 157 -33.15 8.95 22.97
C ILE A 157 -34.28 9.01 24.03
N LEU A 158 -34.10 9.83 25.06
CA LEU A 158 -35.09 10.05 26.12
C LEU A 158 -36.10 11.16 25.78
N SER A 159 -35.98 11.81 24.62
CA SER A 159 -36.90 12.85 24.17
C SER A 159 -38.16 12.22 23.52
N ASP A 160 -39.35 12.76 23.80
CA ASP A 160 -40.66 12.26 23.33
C ASP A 160 -40.81 12.20 21.80
N ASP A 161 -39.92 12.85 21.06
CA ASP A 161 -39.90 12.92 19.59
C ASP A 161 -39.10 11.75 18.94
N PHE A 162 -38.69 10.75 19.73
CA PHE A 162 -37.96 9.57 19.23
C PHE A 162 -38.93 8.58 18.54
N PRO A 163 -38.68 8.17 17.29
CA PRO A 163 -39.65 7.39 16.52
C PRO A 163 -39.82 5.99 17.15
N GLN A 164 -40.96 5.78 17.81
CA GLN A 164 -41.36 4.48 18.33
C GLN A 164 -41.84 3.60 17.17
N LYS A 165 -41.39 2.34 17.16
CA LYS A 165 -41.89 1.33 16.22
C LYS A 165 -43.39 1.16 16.46
N LYS A 166 -44.19 1.42 15.43
CA LYS A 166 -45.59 1.03 15.39
C LYS A 166 -45.64 -0.47 15.09
N GLU A 167 -46.34 -1.23 15.93
CA GLU A 167 -46.76 -2.61 15.65
C GLU A 167 -47.79 -2.66 14.52
#